data_AF-A0A959KXA4-F1
#
_entry.id   AF-A0A959KXA4-F1
#
_cell.length_a   1.000
_cell.length_b   1.000
_cell.length_c   1.000
_cell.angle_alpha   90.00
_cell.angle_beta   90.00
_cell.angle_gamma   90.00
#
_symmetry.space_group_name_H-M   'P 1'
#
loop_
_entity.id
_entity.type
_entity.pdbx_description
1 polymer ?
#
loop_
_entity_poly.entity_id
_entity_poly.type
_entity_poly.pdbx_seq_one_letter_code
_entity_poly.pdbx_strand_id
1 'polypeptide(L)'
;MQTMKYSGQIPSFFRFLLPMLLVLLLWQCQQEEPIPDVSDIPVDLQLRRFEKDLFGIDTSRFAEGLSKLEEEYPEFGEIFFGQLLGSKDSVIAPEGHVAYVKGFVSSPFVRKLYDTCLIVYPDLEGYREDLTEAFRFFKYYFPDRQVPDVTTFLSEFTVANFIYGENSLATGLDFFLGPGFPYMR
;
A
#
# COMPACT_ATOMS: atom_id res chain seq x y z
N MET A 1 15.33 -27.99 -69.37
CA MET A 1 15.62 -26.89 -68.43
C MET A 1 15.84 -27.52 -67.05
N GLN A 2 17.09 -27.76 -66.66
CA GLN A 2 17.45 -28.47 -65.43
C GLN A 2 17.34 -27.52 -64.23
N THR A 3 16.53 -27.88 -63.23
CA THR A 3 16.51 -27.20 -61.94
C THR A 3 17.70 -27.67 -61.12
N MET A 4 18.69 -26.79 -60.92
CA MET A 4 19.79 -27.03 -59.99
C MET A 4 19.24 -27.13 -58.57
N LYS A 5 19.21 -28.34 -58.01
CA LYS A 5 18.98 -28.58 -56.58
C LYS A 5 20.21 -28.10 -55.81
N TYR A 6 20.08 -26.97 -55.13
CA TYR A 6 21.05 -26.52 -54.13
C TYR A 6 20.99 -27.46 -52.92
N SER A 7 21.74 -28.57 -52.94
CA SER A 7 21.98 -29.36 -51.73
C SER A 7 23.09 -28.67 -50.94
N GLY A 8 22.74 -27.60 -50.23
CA GLY A 8 23.64 -26.97 -49.28
C GLY A 8 23.98 -27.96 -48.17
N GLN A 9 25.09 -28.67 -48.31
CA GLN A 9 25.66 -29.43 -47.20
C GLN A 9 26.06 -28.41 -46.13
N ILE A 10 25.31 -28.39 -45.03
CA ILE A 10 25.62 -27.56 -43.87
C ILE A 10 27.06 -27.92 -43.46
N PRO A 11 28.01 -26.97 -43.49
CA PRO A 11 29.41 -27.26 -43.21
C PRO A 11 29.52 -27.87 -41.81
N SER A 12 30.31 -28.94 -41.68
CA SER A 12 30.51 -29.70 -40.42
C SER A 12 30.86 -28.81 -39.22
N PHE A 13 31.44 -27.63 -39.48
CA PHE A 13 31.76 -26.58 -38.51
C PHE A 13 30.53 -26.04 -37.76
N PHE A 14 29.37 -25.89 -38.43
CA PHE A 14 28.14 -25.35 -37.84
C PHE A 14 27.46 -26.32 -36.86
N ARG A 15 27.77 -27.62 -36.97
CA ARG A 15 27.25 -28.69 -36.11
C ARG A 15 27.78 -28.63 -34.67
N PHE A 16 28.96 -28.06 -34.47
CA PHE A 16 29.57 -27.87 -33.15
C PHE A 16 29.30 -26.47 -32.56
N LEU A 17 28.99 -25.49 -33.41
CA LEU A 17 28.76 -24.09 -33.01
C LEU A 17 27.39 -23.91 -32.32
N LEU A 18 26.36 -24.61 -32.79
CA LEU A 18 25.01 -24.60 -32.21
C LEU A 18 24.95 -25.15 -30.76
N PRO A 19 25.53 -26.32 -30.43
CA PRO A 19 25.54 -26.82 -29.05
C PRO A 19 26.43 -25.95 -28.14
N MET A 20 27.53 -25.37 -28.65
CA MET A 20 28.37 -24.45 -27.88
C MET A 20 27.61 -23.15 -27.51
N LEU A 21 26.83 -22.60 -28.45
CA LEU A 21 25.95 -21.46 -28.19
C LEU A 21 24.84 -21.81 -27.19
N LEU A 22 24.29 -23.03 -27.26
CA LEU A 22 23.28 -23.51 -26.30
C LEU A 22 23.86 -23.67 -24.90
N VAL A 23 25.12 -24.10 -24.75
CA VAL A 23 25.83 -24.17 -23.47
C VAL A 23 26.15 -22.79 -22.91
N LEU A 24 26.49 -21.81 -23.76
CA LEU A 24 26.67 -20.41 -23.34
C LEU A 24 25.36 -19.77 -22.85
N LEU A 25 24.21 -20.14 -23.43
CA LEU A 25 22.89 -19.69 -22.97
C LEU A 25 22.48 -20.30 -21.61
N LEU A 26 22.99 -21.48 -21.27
CA LEU A 26 22.73 -22.15 -19.98
C LEU A 26 23.66 -21.68 -18.86
N TRP A 27 24.67 -20.85 -19.16
CA TRP A 27 25.60 -20.30 -18.16
C TRP A 27 25.11 -19.02 -17.49
N GLN A 28 23.90 -18.55 -17.83
CA GLN A 28 23.20 -17.47 -17.12
C GLN A 28 22.61 -17.94 -15.78
N CYS A 29 23.39 -18.75 -15.06
CA CYS A 29 23.08 -19.19 -13.71
C CYS A 29 23.06 -17.94 -12.82
N GLN A 30 21.85 -17.54 -12.42
CA GLN A 30 21.59 -16.40 -11.57
C GLN A 30 22.34 -16.56 -10.25
N GLN A 31 23.33 -15.69 -9.99
CA GLN A 31 23.79 -15.48 -8.63
C GLN A 31 22.68 -14.74 -7.90
N GLU A 32 21.94 -15.44 -7.04
CA GLU A 32 21.10 -14.77 -6.05
C GLU A 32 22.03 -14.08 -5.06
N GLU A 33 21.93 -12.75 -4.96
CA GLU A 33 22.60 -12.04 -3.87
C GLU A 33 21.98 -12.48 -2.54
N PRO A 34 22.80 -12.76 -1.51
CA PRO A 34 22.27 -13.15 -0.21
C PRO A 34 21.46 -11.99 0.38
N ILE A 35 20.30 -12.31 0.97
CA ILE A 35 19.48 -11.33 1.71
C ILE A 35 20.33 -10.80 2.87
N PRO A 36 20.53 -9.48 2.98
CA PRO A 36 21.34 -8.91 4.05
C PRO A 36 20.67 -9.14 5.41
N ASP A 37 21.47 -9.38 6.44
CA ASP A 37 20.99 -9.37 7.81
C ASP A 37 20.78 -7.92 8.27
N VAL A 38 19.53 -7.58 8.59
CA VAL A 38 19.14 -6.23 9.00
C VAL A 38 18.67 -6.17 10.46
N SER A 39 18.80 -7.28 11.20
CA SER A 39 18.25 -7.43 12.56
C SER A 39 18.75 -6.37 13.55
N ASP A 40 19.98 -5.88 13.37
CA ASP A 40 20.62 -4.87 14.20
C ASP A 40 20.23 -3.42 13.86
N ILE A 41 19.45 -3.20 12.79
CA ILE A 41 19.02 -1.84 12.39
C ILE A 41 17.85 -1.41 13.29
N PRO A 42 18.01 -0.33 14.09
CA PRO A 42 16.91 0.18 14.89
C PRO A 42 15.91 0.92 14.01
N VAL A 43 14.63 0.62 14.22
CA VAL A 43 13.51 1.31 13.58
C VAL A 43 12.55 1.74 14.68
N ASP A 44 12.33 3.04 14.79
CA ASP A 44 11.25 3.60 15.61
C ASP A 44 10.07 3.88 14.69
N LEU A 45 9.07 3.00 14.72
CA LEU A 45 7.91 3.06 13.85
C LEU A 45 6.73 3.68 14.62
N GLN A 46 6.23 4.83 14.17
CA GLN A 46 4.99 5.38 14.67
C GLN A 46 3.82 4.92 13.80
N LEU A 47 2.81 4.34 14.45
CA LEU A 47 1.56 3.92 13.81
C LEU A 47 0.42 4.78 14.35
N ARG A 48 -0.31 5.43 13.45
CA ARG A 48 -1.44 6.30 13.78
C ARG A 48 -2.73 5.70 13.24
N ARG A 49 -3.69 5.44 14.13
CA ARG A 49 -4.97 4.81 13.79
C ARG A 49 -6.05 5.85 13.49
N PHE A 50 -5.84 6.63 12.44
CA PHE A 50 -6.79 7.68 12.05
C PHE A 50 -8.21 7.13 11.88
N GLU A 51 -8.37 5.89 11.39
CA GLU A 51 -9.67 5.25 11.33
C GLU A 51 -10.33 5.04 12.69
N LYS A 52 -9.57 4.66 13.72
CA LYS A 52 -10.13 4.53 15.08
C LYS A 52 -10.51 5.90 15.64
N ASP A 53 -9.67 6.90 15.40
CA ASP A 53 -9.90 8.26 15.91
C ASP A 53 -11.14 8.89 15.25
N LEU A 54 -11.28 8.75 13.92
CA LEU A 54 -12.44 9.23 13.17
C LEU A 54 -13.74 8.53 13.58
N PHE A 55 -13.75 7.21 13.66
CA PHE A 55 -14.97 6.44 14.00
C PHE A 55 -15.29 6.47 15.50
N GLY A 56 -14.33 6.88 16.33
CA GLY A 56 -14.46 7.08 17.77
C GLY A 56 -15.02 8.44 18.18
N ILE A 57 -15.23 9.37 17.24
CA ILE A 57 -15.80 10.69 17.54
C ILE A 57 -17.21 10.55 18.17
N ASP A 58 -17.44 11.28 19.27
CA ASP A 58 -18.76 11.41 19.89
C ASP A 58 -19.78 12.01 18.92
N THR A 59 -20.79 11.22 18.58
CA THR A 59 -21.82 11.59 17.59
C THR A 59 -22.71 12.75 18.03
N SER A 60 -22.78 13.03 19.34
CA SER A 60 -23.51 14.17 19.91
C SER A 60 -22.73 15.49 19.78
N ARG A 61 -21.40 15.43 19.68
CA ARG A 61 -20.48 16.57 19.54
C ARG A 61 -19.61 16.47 18.30
N PHE A 62 -20.17 15.92 17.22
CA PHE A 62 -19.42 15.49 16.05
C PHE A 62 -18.59 16.61 15.40
N ALA A 63 -19.16 17.81 15.26
CA ALA A 63 -18.46 18.95 14.65
C ALA A 63 -17.17 19.34 15.41
N GLU A 64 -17.22 19.34 16.74
CA GLU A 64 -16.06 19.63 17.58
C GLU A 64 -15.03 18.50 17.52
N GLY A 65 -15.49 17.24 17.59
CA GLY A 65 -14.58 16.09 17.50
C GLY A 65 -13.88 16.02 16.14
N LEU A 66 -14.60 16.33 15.06
CA LEU A 66 -14.03 16.39 13.71
C LEU A 66 -13.00 17.51 13.59
N SER A 67 -13.28 18.70 14.12
CA SER A 67 -12.32 19.80 14.15
C SER A 67 -11.04 19.41 14.90
N LYS A 68 -11.15 18.74 16.05
CA LYS A 68 -9.97 18.26 16.80
C LYS A 68 -9.18 17.20 16.05
N LEU A 69 -9.88 16.29 15.36
CA LEU A 69 -9.24 15.29 14.53
C LEU A 69 -8.45 15.93 13.38
N GLU A 70 -9.01 16.94 12.71
CA GLU A 70 -8.29 17.68 11.66
C GLU A 70 -7.09 18.46 12.21
N GLU A 71 -7.15 18.97 13.44
CA GLU A 71 -6.00 19.58 14.12
C GLU A 71 -4.91 18.56 14.48
N GLU A 72 -5.29 17.34 14.85
CA GLU A 72 -4.36 16.25 15.16
C GLU A 72 -3.74 15.64 13.88
N TYR A 73 -4.47 15.65 12.77
CA TYR A 73 -4.07 15.11 11.48
C TYR A 73 -4.14 16.18 10.37
N PRO A 74 -3.37 17.28 10.44
CA PRO A 74 -3.58 18.42 9.54
C PRO A 74 -3.33 18.06 8.07
N GLU A 75 -2.16 17.50 7.75
CA GLU A 75 -1.83 17.14 6.36
C GLU A 75 -2.66 15.96 5.85
N PHE A 76 -2.79 14.92 6.68
CA PHE A 76 -3.53 13.72 6.29
C PHE A 76 -5.03 14.00 6.16
N GLY A 77 -5.61 14.78 7.09
CA GLY A 77 -7.01 15.20 7.09
C GLY A 77 -7.35 16.03 5.87
N GLU A 78 -6.50 16.96 5.44
CA GLU A 78 -6.71 17.69 4.18
C GLU A 78 -6.79 16.78 2.96
N ILE A 79 -5.90 15.79 2.86
CA ILE A 79 -5.92 14.82 1.76
C ILE A 79 -7.15 13.92 1.85
N PHE A 80 -7.39 13.33 3.02
CA PHE A 80 -8.47 12.38 3.22
C PHE A 80 -9.84 13.05 3.03
N PHE A 81 -10.10 14.16 3.70
CA PHE A 81 -11.39 14.83 3.63
C PHE A 81 -11.58 15.63 2.34
N GLY A 82 -10.53 16.25 1.82
CA GLY A 82 -10.60 17.09 0.62
C GLY A 82 -10.50 16.31 -0.67
N GLN A 83 -9.51 15.43 -0.81
CA GLN A 83 -9.19 14.76 -2.08
C GLN A 83 -9.82 13.38 -2.18
N LEU A 84 -9.81 12.60 -1.10
CA LEU A 84 -10.33 11.23 -1.14
C LEU A 84 -11.85 11.19 -0.96
N LEU A 85 -12.38 11.85 0.08
CA LEU A 85 -13.82 11.89 0.34
C LEU A 85 -14.55 13.00 -0.42
N GLY A 86 -13.86 14.07 -0.82
CA GLY A 86 -14.47 15.23 -1.48
C GLY A 86 -15.36 16.07 -0.56
N SER A 87 -15.32 15.84 0.76
CA SER A 87 -16.23 16.46 1.73
C SER A 87 -16.06 17.98 1.87
N LYS A 88 -14.92 18.53 1.41
CA LYS A 88 -14.66 19.98 1.40
C LYS A 88 -15.08 20.67 0.09
N ASP A 89 -15.52 19.91 -0.91
CA ASP A 89 -16.06 20.43 -2.16
C ASP A 89 -17.58 20.63 -2.02
N SER A 90 -18.08 21.85 -2.27
CA SER A 90 -19.50 22.18 -2.13
C SER A 90 -20.40 21.54 -3.19
N VAL A 91 -19.83 21.04 -4.30
CA VAL A 91 -20.56 20.27 -5.31
C VAL A 91 -20.77 18.83 -4.85
N ILE A 92 -19.78 18.24 -4.16
CA ILE A 92 -19.83 16.86 -3.65
C ILE A 92 -20.58 16.79 -2.32
N ALA A 93 -20.35 17.77 -1.44
CA ALA A 93 -20.93 17.88 -0.10
C ALA A 93 -21.75 19.18 0.05
N PRO A 94 -22.92 19.29 -0.63
CA PRO A 94 -23.73 20.51 -0.58
C PRO A 94 -24.30 20.81 0.81
N GLU A 95 -24.47 19.80 1.66
CA GLU A 95 -24.86 19.95 3.07
C GLU A 95 -23.68 20.36 3.99
N GLY A 96 -22.47 20.43 3.43
CA GLY A 96 -21.24 20.82 4.10
C GLY A 96 -20.41 19.66 4.66
N HIS A 97 -19.12 19.95 4.87
CA HIS A 97 -18.09 19.00 5.30
C HIS A 97 -18.49 18.15 6.52
N VAL A 98 -18.96 18.78 7.60
CA VAL A 98 -19.34 18.07 8.84
C VAL A 98 -20.49 17.10 8.60
N ALA A 99 -21.51 17.50 7.85
CA ALA A 99 -22.66 16.65 7.56
C ALA A 99 -22.27 15.45 6.69
N TYR A 100 -21.42 15.69 5.69
CA TYR A 100 -20.90 14.64 4.81
C TYR A 100 -20.08 13.61 5.57
N VAL A 101 -19.08 14.03 6.35
CA VAL A 101 -18.23 13.12 7.12
C VAL A 101 -19.05 12.36 8.17
N LYS A 102 -20.03 13.01 8.81
CA LYS A 102 -20.97 12.34 9.73
C LYS A 102 -21.78 11.27 9.00
N GLY A 103 -22.24 11.56 7.78
CA GLY A 103 -22.93 10.60 6.93
C GLY A 103 -22.05 9.41 6.56
N PHE A 104 -20.80 9.66 6.15
CA PHE A 104 -19.80 8.64 5.86
C PHE A 104 -19.60 7.67 7.03
N VAL A 105 -19.24 8.18 8.22
CA VAL A 105 -18.98 7.32 9.40
C VAL A 105 -20.24 6.66 9.97
N SER A 106 -21.44 7.13 9.58
CA SER A 106 -22.72 6.57 10.02
C SER A 106 -23.36 5.65 8.98
N SER A 107 -22.80 5.57 7.77
CA SER A 107 -23.31 4.71 6.71
C SER A 107 -23.27 3.25 7.15
N PRO A 108 -24.36 2.47 6.97
CA PRO A 108 -24.37 1.05 7.36
C PRO A 108 -23.27 0.22 6.68
N PHE A 109 -22.94 0.52 5.42
CA PHE A 109 -21.88 -0.16 4.69
C PHE A 109 -20.51 0.15 5.27
N VAL A 110 -20.20 1.44 5.43
CA VAL A 110 -18.92 1.92 5.98
C VAL A 110 -18.72 1.45 7.41
N ARG A 111 -19.77 1.46 8.24
CA ARG A 111 -19.74 0.90 9.59
C ARG A 111 -19.40 -0.58 9.60
N LYS A 112 -20.07 -1.39 8.78
CA LYS A 112 -19.77 -2.83 8.66
C LYS A 112 -18.33 -3.07 8.21
N LEU A 113 -17.83 -2.25 7.29
CA LEU A 113 -16.45 -2.33 6.83
C LEU A 113 -15.46 -2.02 7.96
N TYR A 114 -15.69 -0.94 8.71
CA TYR A 114 -14.91 -0.58 9.89
C TYR A 114 -14.94 -1.66 10.97
N ASP A 115 -16.11 -2.20 11.29
CA ASP A 115 -16.27 -3.29 12.26
C ASP A 115 -15.48 -4.53 11.84
N THR A 116 -15.48 -4.85 10.53
CA THR A 116 -14.66 -5.94 10.00
C THR A 116 -13.17 -5.65 10.15
N CYS A 117 -12.73 -4.42 9.86
CA CYS A 117 -11.34 -4.02 10.07
C CYS A 117 -10.94 -4.13 11.54
N LEU A 118 -11.83 -3.84 12.50
CA LEU A 118 -11.55 -4.03 13.92
C LEU A 118 -11.44 -5.51 14.33
N ILE A 119 -12.13 -6.42 13.64
CA ILE A 119 -11.99 -7.87 13.86
C ILE A 119 -10.68 -8.39 13.30
N VAL A 120 -10.29 -7.95 12.11
CA VAL A 120 -9.05 -8.40 11.44
C VAL A 120 -7.81 -7.72 12.03
N TYR A 121 -7.92 -6.44 12.41
CA TYR A 121 -6.86 -5.60 12.95
C TYR A 121 -7.24 -5.01 14.33
N PRO A 122 -7.46 -5.86 15.35
CA PRO A 122 -7.87 -5.40 16.68
C PRO A 122 -6.82 -4.48 17.31
N ASP A 123 -5.56 -4.87 17.17
CA ASP A 123 -4.35 -4.07 17.33
C ASP A 123 -3.55 -4.07 16.01
N LEU A 124 -2.38 -3.42 16.03
CA LEU A 124 -1.48 -3.37 14.87
C LEU A 124 -0.11 -3.98 15.19
N GLU A 125 0.00 -4.88 16.18
CA GLU A 125 1.30 -5.42 16.59
C GLU A 125 1.92 -6.32 15.52
N GLY A 126 1.16 -7.25 14.94
CA GLY A 126 1.67 -8.04 13.81
C GLY A 126 2.00 -7.16 12.59
N TYR A 127 1.17 -6.16 12.31
CA TYR A 127 1.43 -5.19 11.24
C TYR A 127 2.67 -4.33 11.51
N ARG A 128 2.91 -3.98 12.78
CA ARG A 128 4.11 -3.28 13.25
C ARG A 128 5.35 -4.12 13.04
N GLU A 129 5.33 -5.41 13.40
CA GLU A 129 6.46 -6.31 13.20
C GLU A 129 6.86 -6.41 11.72
N ASP A 130 5.87 -6.63 10.84
CA ASP A 130 6.10 -6.71 9.39
C ASP A 130 6.65 -5.39 8.81
N LEU A 131 6.07 -4.25 9.20
CA LEU A 131 6.55 -2.94 8.75
C LEU A 131 7.93 -2.59 9.33
N THR A 132 8.20 -2.93 10.58
CA THR A 132 9.51 -2.73 11.20
C THR A 132 10.58 -3.47 10.41
N GLU A 133 10.33 -4.73 10.03
CA GLU A 133 11.27 -5.50 9.22
C GLU A 133 11.44 -4.89 7.81
N ALA A 134 10.33 -4.54 7.15
CA ALA A 134 10.38 -3.86 5.85
C ALA A 134 11.19 -2.55 5.91
N PHE A 135 11.03 -1.77 6.99
CA PHE A 135 11.75 -0.52 7.18
C PHE A 135 13.21 -0.69 7.61
N ARG A 136 13.59 -1.82 8.22
CA ARG A 136 15.00 -2.16 8.40
C ARG A 136 15.70 -2.37 7.06
N PHE A 137 15.08 -3.12 6.15
CA PHE A 137 15.59 -3.24 4.77
C PHE A 137 15.62 -1.89 4.07
N PHE A 138 14.57 -1.09 4.18
CA PHE A 138 14.56 0.27 3.63
C PHE A 138 15.75 1.09 4.13
N LYS A 139 16.02 1.07 5.44
CA LYS A 139 17.17 1.76 6.04
C LYS A 139 18.52 1.19 5.61
N TYR A 140 18.63 -0.12 5.44
CA TYR A 140 19.84 -0.75 4.93
C TYR A 140 20.21 -0.20 3.53
N TYR A 141 19.24 -0.13 2.63
CA TYR A 141 19.47 0.34 1.26
C TYR A 141 19.48 1.88 1.14
N PHE A 142 18.83 2.59 2.05
CA PHE A 142 18.70 4.05 2.04
C PHE A 142 19.01 4.64 3.43
N PRO A 143 20.27 4.56 3.91
CA PRO A 143 20.62 4.92 5.28
C PRO A 143 20.27 6.37 5.66
N ASP A 144 20.40 7.29 4.69
CA ASP A 144 20.14 8.72 4.87
C ASP A 144 18.65 9.09 4.82
N ARG A 145 17.75 8.17 4.45
CA ARG A 145 16.30 8.41 4.40
C ARG A 145 15.66 8.15 5.75
N GLN A 146 14.76 9.01 6.20
CA GLN A 146 13.98 8.76 7.41
C GLN A 146 13.00 7.60 7.21
N VAL A 147 12.73 6.84 8.27
CA VAL A 147 11.65 5.84 8.24
C VAL A 147 10.33 6.61 8.27
N PRO A 148 9.38 6.34 7.37
CA PRO A 148 8.11 7.04 7.38
C PRO A 148 7.22 6.58 8.54
N ASP A 149 6.51 7.53 9.14
CA ASP A 149 5.39 7.20 10.02
C ASP A 149 4.24 6.64 9.18
N VAL A 150 3.43 5.76 9.76
CA VAL A 150 2.32 5.12 9.05
C VAL A 150 0.98 5.52 9.65
N THR A 151 0.08 6.01 8.80
CA THR A 151 -1.31 6.31 9.17
C THR A 151 -2.24 5.31 8.51
N THR A 152 -3.06 4.62 9.31
CA THR A 152 -4.07 3.71 8.79
C THR A 152 -5.40 4.42 8.57
N PHE A 153 -6.14 4.03 7.53
CA PHE A 153 -7.42 4.66 7.18
C PHE A 153 -8.38 3.66 6.53
N LEU A 154 -9.61 4.11 6.22
CA LEU A 154 -10.57 3.39 5.39
C LEU A 154 -10.86 4.17 4.12
N SER A 155 -10.67 3.56 2.95
CA SER A 155 -10.86 4.21 1.65
C SER A 155 -12.11 3.77 0.90
N GLU A 156 -12.88 2.81 1.43
CA GLU A 156 -13.95 2.10 0.71
C GLU A 156 -13.42 1.42 -0.56
N PHE A 157 -12.26 0.76 -0.48
CA PHE A 157 -11.60 0.06 -1.58
C PHE A 157 -11.22 0.95 -2.78
N THR A 158 -11.04 2.25 -2.55
CA THR A 158 -10.62 3.19 -3.61
C THR A 158 -9.11 3.35 -3.71
N VAL A 159 -8.41 3.38 -2.58
CA VAL A 159 -6.95 3.55 -2.50
C VAL A 159 -6.36 2.61 -1.45
N ALA A 160 -5.37 1.83 -1.86
CA ALA A 160 -4.70 0.86 -0.99
C ALA A 160 -3.67 1.52 -0.07
N ASN A 161 -2.81 2.35 -0.62
CA ASN A 161 -1.80 3.11 0.10
C ASN A 161 -1.35 4.32 -0.72
N PHE A 162 -0.77 5.31 -0.05
CA PHE A 162 -0.12 6.44 -0.69
C PHE A 162 0.88 7.11 0.25
N ILE A 163 1.91 7.73 -0.31
CA ILE A 163 2.85 8.56 0.44
C ILE A 163 2.27 9.98 0.51
N TYR A 164 2.41 10.63 1.66
CA TYR A 164 2.01 12.03 1.85
C TYR A 164 2.97 12.76 2.78
N GLY A 165 2.88 14.09 2.79
CA GLY A 165 3.83 14.94 3.50
C GLY A 165 5.26 14.69 3.02
N GLU A 166 6.23 14.93 3.90
CA GLU A 166 7.65 14.71 3.59
C GLU A 166 8.11 13.26 3.86
N ASN A 167 7.48 12.58 4.81
CA ASN A 167 7.95 11.28 5.32
C ASN A 167 6.82 10.48 5.99
N SER A 168 5.66 10.36 5.35
CA SER A 168 4.56 9.55 5.87
C SER A 168 3.93 8.65 4.82
N LEU A 169 3.48 7.48 5.27
CA LEU A 169 2.80 6.48 4.46
C LEU A 169 1.38 6.28 4.99
N ALA A 170 0.39 6.38 4.13
CA ALA A 170 -0.98 6.03 4.44
C ALA A 170 -1.29 4.60 3.96
N THR A 171 -1.96 3.80 4.78
CA THR A 171 -2.43 2.45 4.39
C THR A 171 -3.92 2.26 4.69
N GLY A 172 -4.69 1.93 3.66
CA GLY A 172 -6.12 1.63 3.76
C GLY A 172 -6.33 0.19 4.23
N LEU A 173 -6.73 -0.01 5.49
CA LEU A 173 -6.87 -1.36 6.08
C LEU A 173 -7.95 -2.18 5.37
N ASP A 174 -8.99 -1.51 4.89
CA ASP A 174 -10.08 -2.10 4.14
C ASP A 174 -9.59 -2.77 2.85
N PHE A 175 -8.55 -2.22 2.21
CA PHE A 175 -7.99 -2.78 0.98
C PHE A 175 -7.31 -4.15 1.19
N PHE A 176 -6.94 -4.48 2.43
CA PHE A 176 -6.17 -5.68 2.78
C PHE A 176 -6.96 -6.68 3.64
N LEU A 177 -8.29 -6.71 3.55
CA LEU A 177 -9.12 -7.70 4.27
C LEU A 177 -9.01 -9.14 3.73
N GLY A 178 -8.18 -9.34 2.71
CA GLY A 178 -7.88 -10.64 2.11
C GLY A 178 -8.94 -11.11 1.10
N PRO A 179 -8.63 -12.20 0.37
CA PRO A 179 -9.45 -12.66 -0.76
C PRO A 179 -10.82 -13.22 -0.35
N GLY A 180 -11.01 -13.53 0.93
CA GLY A 180 -12.29 -14.02 1.47
C GLY A 180 -13.31 -12.92 1.72
N PHE A 181 -12.93 -11.65 1.70
CA PHE A 181 -13.84 -10.55 2.00
C PHE A 181 -14.78 -10.26 0.81
N PRO A 182 -16.12 -10.27 1.01
CA PRO A 182 -17.08 -10.10 -0.08
C PRO A 182 -17.28 -8.62 -0.42
N TYR A 183 -16.33 -7.99 -1.11
CA TYR A 183 -16.40 -6.56 -1.42
C TYR A 183 -17.44 -6.19 -2.51
N MET A 184 -17.85 -7.13 -3.36
CA MET A 184 -18.80 -6.91 -4.47
C MET A 184 -20.28 -7.17 -4.11
N ARG A 185 -20.63 -7.39 -2.83
CA ARG A 185 -21.97 -7.83 -2.44
C ARG A 185 -22.59 -7.03 -1.31
#